data_AF-A0A3A4WI97-F1
#
_entry.id   AF-A0A3A4WI97-F1
#
_cell.length_a   1.000
_cell.length_b   1.000
_cell.length_c   1.000
_cell.angle_alpha   90.00
_cell.angle_beta   90.00
_cell.angle_gamma   90.00
#
_symmetry.space_group_name_H-M   'P 1'
#
loop_
_entity.id
_entity.type
_entity.pdbx_description
1 polymer ?
#
loop_
_entity_poly.entity_id
_entity_poly.type
_entity_poly.pdbx_seq_one_letter_code
_entity_poly.pdbx_strand_id
1 'polypeptide(L)'
;MAGRIDSADLGLEPNSGERDLFRWFLASFLFGKRIQQKVARRTFEVFRDRGVDNPKAILQTGWRGLVKLLGEGHYVRYDESTARYLLETSQLLIDRYGGRITAVFERSKDKQDLQRRLDEFKGVGPKTVEIFLRDVDERRLIGGKAKKMPAA
;
A
#
# COMPACT_ATOMS: atom_id res chain seq x y z
N MET A 1 -19.70 2.99 17.72
CA MET A 1 -18.50 2.19 17.42
C MET A 1 -17.98 2.63 16.06
N ALA A 2 -16.86 3.34 15.98
CA ALA A 2 -16.22 3.52 14.67
C ALA A 2 -15.56 2.18 14.30
N GLY A 3 -16.08 1.52 13.26
CA GLY A 3 -15.51 0.28 12.73
C GLY A 3 -14.06 0.48 12.27
N ARG A 4 -13.32 -0.62 12.12
CA ARG A 4 -11.99 -0.58 11.47
C ARG A 4 -12.20 -0.18 10.01
N ILE A 5 -11.48 0.85 9.55
CA ILE A 5 -11.54 1.31 8.15
C ILE A 5 -11.15 0.16 7.21
N ASP A 6 -11.94 -0.02 6.17
CA ASP A 6 -11.67 -0.94 5.06
C ASP A 6 -11.45 -0.22 3.72
N SER A 7 -11.19 -1.00 2.68
CA SER A 7 -10.97 -0.46 1.34
C SER A 7 -12.21 0.25 0.78
N ALA A 8 -13.41 -0.26 1.08
CA ALA A 8 -14.67 0.34 0.65
C ALA A 8 -14.93 1.70 1.32
N ASP A 9 -14.59 1.86 2.60
CA ASP A 9 -14.61 3.15 3.31
C ASP A 9 -13.74 4.24 2.65
N LEU A 10 -12.73 3.83 1.88
CA LEU A 10 -11.83 4.70 1.11
C LEU A 10 -12.25 4.84 -0.36
N GLY A 11 -13.30 4.14 -0.79
CA GLY A 11 -13.75 4.08 -2.18
C GLY A 11 -12.77 3.35 -3.10
N LEU A 12 -12.14 2.27 -2.61
CA LEU A 12 -11.17 1.47 -3.34
C LEU A 12 -11.70 0.06 -3.60
N GLU A 13 -11.35 -0.48 -4.75
CA GLU A 13 -11.65 -1.87 -5.14
C GLU A 13 -10.34 -2.64 -5.38
N PRO A 14 -9.67 -3.18 -4.32
CA PRO A 14 -8.33 -3.76 -4.42
C PRO A 14 -8.23 -4.95 -5.38
N ASN A 15 -9.35 -5.63 -5.64
CA ASN A 15 -9.42 -6.80 -6.50
C ASN A 15 -9.70 -6.45 -7.98
N SER A 16 -9.91 -5.17 -8.29
CA SER A 16 -10.29 -4.69 -9.64
C SER A 16 -9.10 -4.23 -10.48
N GLY A 17 -7.94 -3.94 -9.88
CA GLY A 17 -6.73 -3.60 -10.64
C GLY A 17 -5.56 -3.08 -9.81
N GLU A 18 -4.40 -2.97 -10.46
CA GLU A 18 -3.12 -2.56 -9.85
C GLU A 18 -3.21 -1.22 -9.11
N ARG A 19 -3.94 -0.23 -9.67
CA ARG A 19 -4.03 1.12 -9.09
C ARG A 19 -4.67 1.09 -7.71
N ASP A 20 -5.83 0.48 -7.60
CA ASP A 20 -6.58 0.44 -6.34
C ASP A 20 -5.94 -0.56 -5.35
N LEU A 21 -5.31 -1.63 -5.85
CA LEU A 21 -4.52 -2.52 -5.01
C LEU A 21 -3.33 -1.79 -4.39
N PHE A 22 -2.58 -0.98 -5.16
CA PHE A 22 -1.48 -0.20 -4.63
C PHE A 22 -1.96 0.89 -3.66
N ARG A 23 -3.07 1.57 -3.97
CA ARG A 23 -3.69 2.53 -3.04
C ARG A 23 -4.09 1.87 -1.72
N TRP A 24 -4.64 0.67 -1.78
CA TRP A 24 -4.97 -0.09 -0.58
C TRP A 24 -3.72 -0.52 0.19
N PHE A 25 -2.65 -0.91 -0.50
CA PHE A 25 -1.34 -1.15 0.11
C PHE A 25 -0.81 0.10 0.83
N LEU A 26 -0.86 1.27 0.17
CA LEU A 26 -0.44 2.55 0.74
C LEU A 26 -1.29 2.94 1.96
N ALA A 27 -2.61 2.81 1.88
CA ALA A 27 -3.49 3.02 3.02
C ALA A 27 -3.13 2.08 4.18
N SER A 28 -3.01 0.79 3.91
CA SER A 28 -2.63 -0.24 4.90
C SER A 28 -1.31 0.06 5.57
N PHE A 29 -0.34 0.58 4.81
CA PHE A 29 0.95 1.04 5.30
C PHE A 29 0.80 2.16 6.33
N LEU A 30 -0.04 3.16 6.06
CA LEU A 30 -0.32 4.27 6.97
C LEU A 30 -1.10 3.83 8.21
N PHE A 31 -2.06 2.90 8.06
CA PHE A 31 -2.84 2.33 9.16
C PHE A 31 -2.04 1.34 10.04
N GLY A 32 -0.94 0.79 9.52
CA GLY A 32 -0.13 -0.21 10.22
C GLY A 32 0.63 0.31 11.45
N LYS A 33 0.80 1.63 11.59
CA LYS A 33 1.41 2.25 12.77
C LYS A 33 0.39 2.51 13.88
N ARG A 34 0.89 2.72 15.11
CA ARG A 34 0.08 3.11 16.28
C ARG A 34 -0.35 4.57 16.17
N ILE A 35 -1.30 4.85 15.28
CA ILE A 35 -1.85 6.18 15.01
C ILE A 35 -3.39 6.12 14.95
N GLN A 36 -4.04 7.28 15.12
CA GLN A 36 -5.48 7.37 15.02
C GLN A 36 -5.95 7.10 13.58
N GLN A 37 -7.01 6.29 13.43
CA GLN A 37 -7.56 5.90 12.13
C GLN A 37 -7.92 7.12 11.26
N LYS A 38 -8.52 8.16 11.86
CA LYS A 38 -8.83 9.42 11.16
C LYS A 38 -7.60 10.13 10.58
N VAL A 39 -6.45 10.04 11.25
CA VAL A 39 -5.20 10.66 10.79
C VAL A 39 -4.63 9.87 9.62
N ALA A 40 -4.59 8.55 9.72
CA ALA A 40 -4.15 7.69 8.62
C ALA A 40 -5.04 7.84 7.37
N ARG A 41 -6.37 7.85 7.54
CA ARG A 41 -7.33 8.11 6.45
C ARG A 41 -7.09 9.45 5.77
N ARG A 42 -7.05 10.53 6.56
CA ARG A 42 -6.81 11.87 6.03
C ARG A 42 -5.47 11.96 5.29
N THR A 43 -4.44 11.33 5.83
CA THR A 43 -3.11 11.29 5.20
C THR A 43 -3.15 10.55 3.86
N PHE A 44 -3.86 9.42 3.78
CA PHE A 44 -4.08 8.73 2.52
C PHE A 44 -4.84 9.59 1.50
N GLU A 45 -5.90 10.29 1.93
CA GLU A 45 -6.66 11.21 1.07
C GLU A 45 -5.76 12.34 0.53
N VAL A 46 -4.91 12.94 1.37
CA VAL A 46 -3.91 13.93 0.93
C VAL A 46 -2.97 13.34 -0.13
N PHE A 47 -2.44 12.14 0.08
CA PHE A 47 -1.56 11.50 -0.92
C PHE A 47 -2.28 11.28 -2.24
N ARG A 48 -3.51 10.77 -2.19
CA ARG A 48 -4.36 10.52 -3.37
C ARG A 48 -4.67 11.81 -4.13
N ASP A 49 -5.08 12.86 -3.43
CA ASP A 49 -5.46 14.14 -4.03
C ASP A 49 -4.26 14.87 -4.66
N ARG A 50 -3.05 14.60 -4.15
CA ARG A 50 -1.79 15.11 -4.69
C ARG A 50 -1.20 14.22 -5.79
N GLY A 51 -1.83 13.10 -6.13
CA GLY A 51 -1.33 12.13 -7.12
C GLY A 51 -0.08 11.38 -6.68
N VAL A 52 0.20 11.34 -5.37
CA VAL A 52 1.33 10.62 -4.76
C VAL A 52 0.86 9.24 -4.28
N ASP A 53 0.20 8.51 -5.17
CA ASP A 53 -0.49 7.25 -4.89
C ASP A 53 0.01 6.09 -5.77
N ASN A 54 1.26 6.18 -6.24
CA ASN A 54 1.97 5.12 -6.95
C ASN A 54 3.50 5.20 -6.65
N PRO A 55 4.27 4.11 -6.85
CA PRO A 55 5.68 4.06 -6.47
C PRO A 55 6.54 5.14 -7.13
N LYS A 56 6.30 5.42 -8.43
CA LYS A 56 7.08 6.41 -9.18
C LYS A 56 6.82 7.82 -8.64
N ALA A 57 5.57 8.17 -8.39
CA ALA A 57 5.21 9.47 -7.81
C ALA A 57 5.78 9.65 -6.39
N ILE A 58 5.78 8.59 -5.57
CA ILE A 58 6.39 8.62 -4.23
C ILE A 58 7.90 8.94 -4.34
N LEU A 59 8.63 8.25 -5.22
CA LEU A 59 10.06 8.50 -5.42
C LEU A 59 10.33 9.91 -5.97
N GLN A 60 9.55 10.35 -6.95
CA GLN A 60 9.68 11.70 -7.53
C GLN A 60 9.40 12.81 -6.53
N THR A 61 8.45 12.59 -5.60
CA THR A 61 8.13 13.55 -4.53
C THR A 61 9.32 13.73 -3.57
N GLY A 62 10.09 12.67 -3.36
CA GLY A 62 11.27 12.69 -2.51
C GLY A 62 10.95 12.89 -1.02
N TRP A 63 11.97 12.74 -0.17
CA TRP A 63 11.77 12.68 1.28
C TRP A 63 11.11 13.93 1.86
N ARG A 64 11.59 15.13 1.51
CA ARG A 64 11.05 16.41 2.02
C ARG A 64 9.59 16.62 1.59
N GLY A 65 9.26 16.28 0.34
CA GLY A 65 7.89 16.39 -0.16
C GLY A 65 6.95 15.44 0.58
N LEU A 66 7.39 14.20 0.81
CA LEU A 66 6.60 13.21 1.56
C LEU A 66 6.38 13.65 3.02
N VAL A 67 7.40 14.17 3.70
CA VAL A 67 7.27 14.71 5.07
C VAL A 67 6.22 15.83 5.10
N LYS A 68 6.24 16.74 4.11
CA LYS A 68 5.22 17.80 4.00
C LYS A 68 3.80 17.23 3.86
N LEU A 69 3.60 16.26 2.97
CA LEU A 69 2.29 15.63 2.76
C LEU A 69 1.80 14.87 4.01
N LEU A 70 2.71 14.17 4.69
CA LEU A 70 2.44 13.51 5.96
C LEU A 70 2.02 14.54 7.03
N GLY A 71 2.68 15.71 7.06
CA GLY A 71 2.31 16.84 7.92
C GLY A 71 0.91 17.40 7.63
N GLU A 72 0.54 17.57 6.36
CA GLU A 72 -0.82 18.01 5.93
C GLU A 72 -1.92 17.03 6.39
N GLY A 73 -1.59 15.74 6.47
CA GLY A 73 -2.42 14.69 7.03
C GLY A 73 -2.43 14.60 8.56
N HIS A 74 -1.64 15.43 9.26
CA HIS A 74 -1.34 15.36 10.70
C HIS A 74 -0.62 14.08 11.16
N TYR A 75 0.13 13.41 10.27
CA TYR A 75 0.94 12.22 10.56
C TYR A 75 2.30 12.54 11.23
N VAL A 76 2.38 13.64 11.97
CA VAL A 76 3.65 14.25 12.45
C VAL A 76 4.49 13.38 13.38
N ARG A 77 3.89 12.41 14.09
CA ARG A 77 4.63 11.56 15.05
C ARG A 77 5.66 10.66 14.36
N TYR A 78 5.41 10.31 13.11
CA TYR A 78 6.17 9.30 12.37
C TYR A 78 6.54 9.75 10.96
N ASP A 79 6.31 11.01 10.60
CA ASP A 79 6.42 11.54 9.24
C ASP A 79 7.78 11.26 8.59
N GLU A 80 8.89 11.60 9.25
CA GLU A 80 10.24 11.40 8.73
C GLU A 80 10.56 9.92 8.46
N SER A 81 10.21 9.06 9.42
CA SER A 81 10.43 7.61 9.30
C SER A 81 9.54 6.99 8.24
N THR A 82 8.31 7.47 8.13
CA THR A 82 7.30 6.99 7.17
C THR A 82 7.69 7.41 5.76
N ALA A 83 8.13 8.65 5.57
CA ALA A 83 8.68 9.14 4.30
C ALA A 83 9.87 8.29 3.83
N ARG A 84 10.82 7.99 4.73
CA ARG A 84 11.97 7.14 4.41
C ARG A 84 11.51 5.74 3.96
N TYR A 85 10.65 5.10 4.74
CA TYR A 85 10.18 3.75 4.42
C TYR A 85 9.32 3.69 3.15
N LEU A 86 8.54 4.74 2.84
CA LEU A 86 7.79 4.84 1.59
C LEU A 86 8.72 4.92 0.39
N LEU A 87 9.84 5.67 0.49
CA LEU A 87 10.85 5.70 -0.57
C LEU A 87 11.53 4.35 -0.75
N GLU A 88 12.01 3.73 0.35
CA GLU A 88 12.67 2.41 0.29
C GLU A 88 11.73 1.33 -0.26
N THR A 89 10.48 1.31 0.19
CA THR A 89 9.45 0.37 -0.29
C THR A 89 9.12 0.59 -1.76
N SER A 90 8.98 1.85 -2.19
CA SER A 90 8.70 2.18 -3.59
C SER A 90 9.87 1.82 -4.50
N GLN A 91 11.11 2.06 -4.06
CA GLN A 91 12.32 1.69 -4.77
C GLN A 91 12.42 0.16 -4.91
N LEU A 92 12.24 -0.58 -3.82
CA LEU A 92 12.22 -2.04 -3.84
C LEU A 92 11.15 -2.58 -4.80
N LEU A 93 9.95 -1.99 -4.80
CA LEU A 93 8.87 -2.40 -5.69
C LEU A 93 9.22 -2.15 -7.15
N ILE A 94 9.87 -1.04 -7.47
CA ILE A 94 10.33 -0.75 -8.83
C ILE A 94 11.42 -1.74 -9.25
N ASP A 95 12.47 -1.88 -8.45
CA ASP A 95 13.66 -2.66 -8.81
C ASP A 95 13.36 -4.15 -8.95
N ARG A 96 12.59 -4.70 -8.00
CA ARG A 96 12.30 -6.13 -7.97
C ARG A 96 11.04 -6.49 -8.73
N TYR A 97 10.01 -5.66 -8.68
CA TYR A 97 8.66 -6.02 -9.14
C TYR A 97 8.14 -5.12 -10.28
N GLY A 98 8.99 -4.27 -10.87
CA GLY A 98 8.61 -3.39 -11.98
C GLY A 98 7.61 -2.30 -11.59
N GLY A 99 7.49 -2.00 -10.30
CA GLY A 99 6.59 -1.00 -9.75
C GLY A 99 5.14 -1.47 -9.62
N ARG A 100 4.88 -2.78 -9.76
CA ARG A 100 3.55 -3.37 -9.62
C ARG A 100 3.44 -4.17 -8.32
N ILE A 101 2.48 -3.84 -7.47
CA ILE A 101 2.22 -4.63 -6.26
C ILE A 101 1.59 -5.98 -6.62
N THR A 102 0.83 -6.10 -7.72
CA THR A 102 0.34 -7.42 -8.18
C THR A 102 1.49 -8.39 -8.46
N ALA A 103 2.64 -7.88 -8.93
CA ALA A 103 3.80 -8.71 -9.23
C ALA A 103 4.42 -9.35 -7.98
N VAL A 104 4.17 -8.82 -6.78
CA VAL A 104 4.56 -9.49 -5.53
C VAL A 104 3.78 -10.79 -5.38
N PHE A 105 2.47 -10.76 -5.60
CA PHE A 105 1.61 -11.95 -5.58
C PHE A 105 1.92 -12.91 -6.71
N GLU A 106 2.06 -12.41 -7.95
CA GLU A 106 2.33 -13.23 -9.14
C GLU A 106 3.61 -14.07 -8.97
N ARG A 107 4.61 -13.53 -8.27
CA ARG A 107 5.90 -14.20 -8.00
C ARG A 107 5.92 -15.05 -6.74
N SER A 108 4.87 -14.99 -5.93
CA SER A 108 4.70 -15.85 -4.76
C SER A 108 4.23 -17.23 -5.18
N LYS A 109 4.87 -18.26 -4.62
CA LYS A 109 4.46 -19.66 -4.82
C LYS A 109 3.21 -20.03 -4.01
N ASP A 110 3.11 -19.48 -2.81
CA ASP A 110 2.07 -19.74 -1.84
C ASP A 110 1.95 -18.55 -0.88
N LYS A 111 1.02 -18.64 0.08
CA LYS A 111 0.80 -17.57 1.08
C LYS A 111 2.01 -17.32 1.97
N GLN A 112 2.79 -18.35 2.29
CA GLN A 112 3.97 -18.20 3.12
C GLN A 112 5.08 -17.46 2.36
N ASP A 113 5.23 -17.72 1.07
CA ASP A 113 6.13 -16.98 0.19
C ASP A 113 5.69 -15.53 -0.01
N LEU A 114 4.38 -15.29 -0.15
CA LEU A 114 3.81 -13.94 -0.15
C LEU A 114 4.15 -13.18 1.13
N GLN A 115 3.94 -13.79 2.29
CA GLN A 115 4.30 -13.18 3.57
C GLN A 115 5.80 -12.84 3.61
N ARG A 116 6.68 -13.79 3.26
CA ARG A 116 8.14 -13.56 3.25
C ARG A 116 8.54 -12.39 2.35
N ARG A 117 7.92 -12.27 1.17
CA ARG A 117 8.18 -11.16 0.23
C ARG A 117 7.66 -9.83 0.77
N LEU A 118 6.49 -9.80 1.40
CA LEU A 118 5.94 -8.61 2.02
C LEU A 118 6.80 -8.16 3.22
N ASP A 119 7.40 -9.09 3.96
CA ASP A 119 8.30 -8.79 5.08
C ASP A 119 9.63 -8.14 4.63
N GLU A 120 10.00 -8.22 3.35
CA GLU A 120 11.17 -7.52 2.81
C GLU A 120 10.97 -6.00 2.73
N PHE A 121 9.71 -5.54 2.66
CA PHE A 121 9.39 -4.12 2.53
C PHE A 121 9.53 -3.40 3.88
N LYS A 122 10.47 -2.46 3.95
CA LYS A 122 10.69 -1.68 5.18
C LYS A 122 9.46 -0.86 5.52
N GLY A 123 9.03 -0.94 6.78
CA GLY A 123 7.80 -0.31 7.26
C GLY A 123 6.53 -1.14 7.07
N VAL A 124 6.58 -2.24 6.30
CA VAL A 124 5.51 -3.23 6.23
C VAL A 124 5.70 -4.22 7.37
N GLY A 125 4.96 -4.01 8.46
CA GLY A 125 4.95 -4.94 9.60
C GLY A 125 3.75 -5.89 9.56
N PRO A 126 3.65 -6.83 10.52
CA PRO A 126 2.55 -7.79 10.59
C PRO A 126 1.16 -7.14 10.55
N LYS A 127 1.03 -5.95 11.17
CA LYS A 127 -0.23 -5.20 11.17
C LYS A 127 -0.58 -4.64 9.78
N THR A 128 0.41 -4.12 9.06
CA THR A 128 0.24 -3.65 7.68
C THR A 128 -0.20 -4.79 6.78
N VAL A 129 0.44 -5.96 6.90
CA VAL A 129 0.10 -7.15 6.10
C VAL A 129 -1.30 -7.66 6.44
N GLU A 130 -1.66 -7.73 7.74
CA GLU A 130 -3.01 -8.10 8.19
C GLU A 130 -4.07 -7.20 7.56
N ILE A 131 -3.87 -5.87 7.57
CA ILE A 131 -4.83 -4.91 6.98
C ILE A 131 -4.88 -5.08 5.47
N PHE A 132 -3.71 -5.16 4.82
CA PHE A 132 -3.61 -5.24 3.38
C PHE A 132 -4.31 -6.49 2.82
N LEU A 133 -4.01 -7.67 3.37
CA LEU A 133 -4.53 -8.94 2.88
C LEU A 133 -6.00 -9.18 3.24
N ARG A 134 -6.56 -8.47 4.23
CA ARG A 134 -7.97 -8.64 4.64
C ARG A 134 -8.96 -8.45 3.50
N ASP A 135 -8.69 -7.49 2.62
CA ASP A 135 -9.62 -7.07 1.55
C ASP A 135 -9.13 -7.53 0.15
N VAL A 136 -8.09 -8.36 0.10
CA VAL A 136 -7.46 -8.84 -1.13
C VAL A 136 -7.70 -10.33 -1.30
N ASP A 137 -8.21 -10.74 -2.46
CA ASP A 137 -8.29 -12.16 -2.84
C ASP A 137 -6.91 -12.65 -3.31
N GLU A 138 -6.02 -12.86 -2.35
CA GLU A 138 -4.67 -13.36 -2.57
C GLU A 138 -4.64 -14.72 -3.30
N ARG A 139 -5.69 -15.55 -3.16
CA ARG A 139 -5.78 -16.86 -3.83
C ARG A 139 -5.88 -16.70 -5.34
N ARG A 140 -6.51 -15.62 -5.81
CA ARG A 140 -6.61 -15.29 -7.23
C ARG A 140 -5.29 -14.75 -7.79
N LEU A 141 -4.50 -14.06 -6.98
CA LEU A 141 -3.29 -13.37 -7.43
C LEU A 141 -2.02 -14.23 -7.33
N ILE A 142 -1.92 -15.11 -6.33
CA ILE A 142 -0.77 -16.00 -6.14
C ILE A 142 -0.61 -16.95 -7.32
N GLY A 143 0.62 -17.10 -7.82
CA GLY A 143 0.96 -18.04 -8.89
C GLY A 143 0.42 -17.68 -10.27
N GLY A 144 -0.08 -16.45 -10.46
CA GLY A 144 -0.36 -15.89 -11.79
C GLY A 144 -1.40 -16.66 -12.60
N LYS A 145 -2.44 -17.25 -11.98
CA LYS A 145 -3.63 -17.66 -12.73
C LYS A 145 -4.48 -16.43 -13.03
N ALA A 146 -4.03 -15.63 -14.00
CA ALA A 146 -4.89 -14.67 -14.67
C ALA A 146 -6.06 -15.44 -15.29
N LYS A 147 -7.16 -15.59 -14.55
CA LYS A 147 -8.45 -15.91 -15.14
C LYS A 147 -8.73 -14.74 -16.08
N LYS A 148 -8.61 -14.97 -17.38
CA LYS A 148 -9.08 -14.04 -18.43
C LYS A 148 -10.45 -13.52 -17.97
N MET A 149 -10.56 -12.23 -17.66
CA MET A 149 -11.87 -11.60 -17.61
C MET A 149 -12.44 -11.65 -19.03
N PRO A 150 -13.71 -12.03 -19.21
CA PRO A 150 -14.34 -11.94 -20.53
C PRO A 150 -14.37 -10.47 -20.93
N ALA A 151 -13.92 -10.19 -22.15
CA ALA A 151 -14.22 -8.92 -22.81
C ALA A 151 -15.75 -8.85 -22.95
N ALA A 152 -16.36 -7.83 -22.35
CA ALA A 152 -17.71 -7.40 -22.67
C ALA A 152 -17.62 -6.31 -23.74
#